data_AF-A0A349YRW4-F1
#
_entry.id   AF-A0A349YRW4-F1
#
_cell.length_a   1.000
_cell.length_b   1.000
_cell.length_c   1.000
_cell.angle_alpha   90.00
_cell.angle_beta   90.00
_cell.angle_gamma   90.00
#
_symmetry.space_group_name_H-M   'P 1'
#
loop_
_entity.id
_entity.type
_entity.pdbx_description
1 polymer ?
#
loop_
_entity_poly.entity_id
_entity_poly.type
_entity_poly.pdbx_seq_one_letter_code
_entity_poly.pdbx_strand_id
1 'polypeptide(L)'
;MMKLFQEFDIKRFIFHRKNSIEDMKRCIQENQGKGLEFEAFALNEYCHFTGAFCNSLHCDELTHLCKVPYELGKVSEGMIRCGETIHEEVIENESEEYVTGSTGCGLCALKELKDAGVTHLKLVGRGNHTEYMEADIRMMQRALALADETEDRGEYRRRVREELFFGKCSNRCYYR
;
A
#
# COMPACT_ATOMS: atom_id res chain seq x y z
N MET A 1 -14.31 -0.14 -17.39
CA MET A 1 -13.22 -1.09 -17.06
C MET A 1 -13.76 -2.50 -16.87
N MET A 2 -14.71 -2.76 -15.96
CA MET A 2 -15.17 -4.14 -15.69
C MET A 2 -16.01 -4.81 -16.77
N LYS A 3 -16.64 -4.07 -17.71
CA LYS A 3 -17.35 -4.68 -18.85
C LYS A 3 -16.43 -5.52 -19.75
N LEU A 4 -15.19 -5.08 -19.96
CA LEU A 4 -14.18 -5.84 -20.72
C LEU A 4 -13.80 -7.15 -20.03
N PHE A 5 -13.84 -7.14 -18.70
CA PHE A 5 -13.43 -8.27 -17.87
C PHE A 5 -14.54 -9.31 -17.65
N GLN A 6 -15.80 -8.99 -18.03
CA GLN A 6 -16.92 -9.93 -17.94
C GLN A 6 -16.82 -11.10 -18.93
N GLU A 7 -16.03 -10.95 -20.00
CA GLU A 7 -15.75 -12.02 -20.96
C GLU A 7 -14.84 -13.11 -20.37
N PHE A 8 -14.19 -12.83 -19.24
CA PHE A 8 -13.33 -13.76 -18.54
C PHE A 8 -14.00 -14.26 -17.26
N ASP A 9 -13.79 -15.54 -16.91
CA ASP A 9 -14.28 -16.13 -15.65
C ASP A 9 -13.42 -15.69 -14.46
N ILE A 10 -13.40 -14.39 -14.19
CA ILE A 10 -12.63 -13.80 -13.09
C ILE A 10 -13.32 -14.14 -11.77
N LYS A 11 -12.54 -14.65 -10.81
CA LYS A 11 -13.02 -14.91 -9.44
C LYS A 11 -12.62 -13.82 -8.45
N ARG A 12 -11.47 -13.18 -8.69
CA ARG A 12 -10.91 -12.16 -7.79
C ARG A 12 -10.37 -10.97 -8.55
N PHE A 13 -10.74 -9.78 -8.09
CA PHE A 13 -10.20 -8.52 -8.55
C PHE A 13 -9.23 -7.94 -7.51
N ILE A 14 -7.99 -7.69 -7.91
CA ILE A 14 -6.98 -7.06 -7.05
C ILE A 14 -6.91 -5.58 -7.41
N PHE A 15 -7.29 -4.71 -6.48
CA PHE A 15 -7.22 -3.27 -6.69
C PHE A 15 -5.77 -2.80 -6.73
N HIS A 16 -5.51 -1.81 -7.58
CA HIS A 16 -4.23 -1.14 -7.57
C HIS A 16 -4.10 -0.34 -6.26
N ARG A 17 -2.90 -0.30 -5.66
CA ARG A 17 -2.58 0.46 -4.44
C ARG A 17 -2.81 1.98 -4.50
N LYS A 18 -3.25 2.50 -5.64
CA LYS A 18 -3.61 3.91 -5.87
C LYS A 18 -5.12 4.12 -6.04
N ASN A 19 -5.91 3.05 -6.08
CA ASN A 19 -7.36 3.16 -6.11
C ASN A 19 -7.84 3.75 -4.77
N SER A 20 -8.69 4.78 -4.86
CA SER A 20 -9.35 5.33 -3.68
C SER A 20 -10.35 4.31 -3.12
N ILE A 21 -10.67 4.41 -1.82
CA ILE A 21 -11.69 3.56 -1.21
C ILE A 21 -13.07 3.80 -1.85
N GLU A 22 -13.35 5.04 -2.27
CA GLU A 22 -14.59 5.37 -2.97
C GLU A 22 -14.69 4.65 -4.32
N ASP A 23 -13.62 4.65 -5.12
CA ASP A 23 -13.57 3.94 -6.40
C ASP A 23 -13.73 2.44 -6.21
N MET A 24 -13.05 1.88 -5.19
CA MET A 24 -13.18 0.47 -4.83
C MET A 24 -14.62 0.13 -4.45
N LYS A 25 -15.24 0.94 -3.59
CA LYS A 25 -16.63 0.76 -3.16
C LYS A 25 -17.60 0.79 -4.35
N ARG A 26 -17.45 1.75 -5.26
CA ARG A 26 -18.28 1.85 -6.47
C ARG A 26 -18.14 0.62 -7.35
N CYS A 27 -16.89 0.18 -7.58
CA CYS A 27 -16.59 -1.02 -8.34
C CYS A 27 -17.22 -2.29 -7.72
N ILE A 28 -17.13 -2.42 -6.39
CA ILE A 28 -17.72 -3.55 -5.66
C ILE A 28 -19.25 -3.52 -5.77
N GLN A 29 -19.88 -2.36 -5.57
CA GLN A 29 -21.34 -2.19 -5.66
C GLN A 29 -21.89 -2.58 -7.04
N GLU A 30 -21.22 -2.18 -8.13
CA GLU A 30 -21.60 -2.55 -9.50
C GLU A 30 -21.51 -4.06 -9.79
N ASN A 31 -20.85 -4.81 -8.91
CA ASN A 31 -20.58 -6.24 -9.07
C ASN A 31 -21.09 -7.08 -7.89
N GLN A 32 -21.96 -6.51 -7.05
CA GLN A 32 -22.65 -7.25 -6.00
C GLN A 32 -23.45 -8.42 -6.60
N GLY A 33 -23.46 -9.55 -5.89
CA GLY A 33 -24.17 -10.76 -6.31
C GLY A 33 -23.48 -11.59 -7.40
N LYS A 34 -22.34 -11.16 -7.94
CA LYS A 34 -21.59 -11.91 -8.97
C LYS A 34 -20.60 -12.94 -8.41
N GLY A 35 -20.52 -13.09 -7.09
CA GLY A 35 -19.58 -14.01 -6.44
C GLY A 35 -18.10 -13.62 -6.63
N LEU A 36 -17.83 -12.35 -6.90
CA LEU A 36 -16.47 -11.82 -7.06
C LEU A 36 -15.84 -11.51 -5.70
N GLU A 37 -14.58 -11.88 -5.56
CA GLU A 37 -13.73 -11.48 -4.45
C GLU A 37 -12.95 -10.21 -4.81
N PHE A 38 -12.71 -9.38 -3.80
CA PHE A 38 -12.00 -8.12 -3.92
C PHE A 38 -10.82 -8.08 -2.95
N GLU A 39 -9.63 -7.81 -3.47
CA GLU A 39 -8.37 -7.74 -2.73
C GLU A 39 -7.80 -6.32 -2.76
N ALA A 40 -7.40 -5.81 -1.60
CA ALA A 40 -6.79 -4.49 -1.45
C ALA A 40 -5.45 -4.58 -0.71
N PHE A 41 -4.53 -3.65 -0.97
CA PHE A 41 -3.22 -3.60 -0.31
C PHE A 41 -3.35 -3.10 1.13
N ALA A 42 -2.86 -3.88 2.09
CA ALA A 42 -2.92 -3.53 3.51
C ALA A 42 -1.57 -3.11 4.06
N LEU A 43 -0.49 -3.78 3.67
CA LEU A 43 0.84 -3.56 4.24
C LEU A 43 1.94 -3.83 3.20
N ASN A 44 2.99 -3.03 3.32
CA ASN A 44 4.27 -3.10 2.61
C ASN A 44 4.22 -2.84 1.09
N GLU A 45 5.29 -2.21 0.58
CA GLU A 45 5.49 -1.91 -0.85
C GLU A 45 4.50 -0.88 -1.44
N TYR A 46 4.50 0.34 -0.89
CA TYR A 46 3.94 1.54 -1.50
C TYR A 46 4.89 2.09 -2.57
N CYS A 47 4.93 1.42 -3.73
CA CYS A 47 5.70 1.90 -4.87
C CYS A 47 4.88 2.88 -5.72
N HIS A 48 5.46 4.06 -5.98
CA HIS A 48 4.91 5.08 -6.88
C HIS A 48 4.73 4.56 -8.30
N PHE A 49 5.57 3.63 -8.75
CA PHE A 49 5.46 3.00 -10.04
C PHE A 49 4.45 1.85 -9.99
N THR A 50 3.55 1.84 -10.97
CA THR A 50 2.44 0.90 -11.11
C THR A 50 2.98 -0.45 -11.59
N GLY A 51 3.43 -1.32 -10.67
CA GLY A 51 3.89 -2.69 -10.99
C GLY A 51 4.81 -2.77 -12.22
N ALA A 52 4.26 -3.28 -13.33
CA ALA A 52 4.93 -3.49 -14.62
C ALA A 52 5.47 -2.23 -15.32
N PHE A 53 5.12 -1.03 -14.86
CA PHE A 53 5.65 0.23 -15.41
C PHE A 53 6.88 0.76 -14.65
N CYS A 54 7.42 -0.01 -13.69
CA CYS A 54 8.74 0.26 -13.16
C CYS A 54 9.77 -0.24 -14.17
N ASN A 55 10.28 0.64 -15.04
CA ASN A 55 11.36 0.32 -15.99
C ASN A 55 12.75 0.27 -15.31
N SER A 56 12.79 0.13 -13.99
CA SER A 56 14.01 0.12 -13.20
C SER A 56 14.19 -1.25 -12.54
N LEU A 57 15.46 -1.64 -12.37
CA LEU A 57 15.85 -2.88 -11.70
C LEU A 57 15.71 -2.69 -10.18
N HIS A 58 15.18 -3.70 -9.50
CA HIS A 58 15.36 -3.86 -8.06
C HIS A 58 16.53 -4.83 -7.87
N CYS A 59 17.72 -4.30 -7.61
CA CYS A 59 18.90 -5.08 -7.25
C CYS A 59 19.58 -4.39 -6.06
N ASP A 60 20.28 -5.17 -5.24
CA ASP A 60 20.83 -4.68 -3.97
C ASP A 60 21.98 -3.68 -4.21
N GLU A 61 22.59 -3.70 -5.40
CA GLU A 61 23.69 -2.84 -5.81
C GLU A 61 23.25 -1.42 -6.22
N LEU A 62 21.97 -1.20 -6.51
CA LEU A 62 21.45 0.09 -7.00
C LEU A 62 20.20 0.50 -6.22
N THR A 63 20.13 1.77 -5.81
CA THR A 63 18.94 2.33 -5.18
C THR A 63 17.72 2.12 -6.06
N HIS A 64 16.68 1.48 -5.52
CA HIS A 64 15.44 1.24 -6.25
C HIS A 64 14.83 2.59 -6.67
N LEU A 65 14.54 2.78 -7.97
CA LEU A 65 14.01 4.06 -8.48
C LEU A 65 12.77 4.55 -7.72
N CYS A 66 11.95 3.63 -7.19
CA CYS A 66 10.78 3.93 -6.38
C CYS A 66 11.08 4.56 -5.00
N LYS A 67 12.32 4.47 -4.53
CA LYS A 67 12.83 5.07 -3.29
C LYS A 67 13.68 6.33 -3.54
N VAL A 68 14.04 6.61 -4.79
CA VAL A 68 14.81 7.80 -5.15
C VAL A 68 13.92 9.03 -5.02
N PRO A 69 14.29 10.05 -4.23
CA PRO A 69 13.58 11.32 -4.20
C PRO A 69 13.57 11.96 -5.59
N TYR A 70 12.41 12.45 -6.04
CA TYR A 70 12.30 13.13 -7.33
C TYR A 70 11.29 14.27 -7.27
N GLU A 71 11.53 15.30 -8.09
CA GLU A 71 10.60 16.38 -8.34
C GLU A 71 10.06 16.27 -9.77
N LEU A 72 8.75 16.48 -9.95
CA LEU A 72 8.13 16.48 -11.26
C LEU A 72 8.36 17.85 -11.93
N GLY A 73 9.24 17.90 -12.92
CA GLY A 73 9.45 19.07 -13.78
C GLY A 73 8.50 19.10 -14.99
N LYS A 74 8.26 20.28 -15.55
CA LYS A 74 7.65 20.41 -16.88
C LYS A 74 8.68 19.98 -17.93
N VAL A 75 8.33 19.01 -18.77
CA VAL A 75 9.17 18.62 -19.91
C VAL A 75 9.04 19.70 -20.99
N SER A 76 10.10 20.47 -21.24
CA SER A 76 10.21 21.27 -22.46
C SER A 76 10.74 20.40 -23.60
N GLU A 77 10.25 20.64 -24.83
CA GLU A 77 10.79 20.01 -26.03
C GLU A 77 12.30 20.31 -26.11
N GLY A 78 13.14 19.28 -25.95
CA GLY A 78 14.60 19.38 -25.97
C GLY A 78 15.30 18.95 -24.67
N MET A 79 14.56 18.68 -23.59
CA MET A 79 15.13 18.38 -22.27
C MET A 79 15.21 16.87 -21.98
N ILE A 80 15.71 16.09 -22.93
CA ILE A 80 16.22 14.73 -22.65
C ILE A 80 17.73 14.88 -22.40
N ARG A 81 18.13 15.54 -21.31
CA ARG A 81 19.52 15.43 -20.81
C ARG A 81 19.53 14.37 -19.74
N CYS A 82 20.07 13.20 -20.09
CA CYS A 82 20.37 12.16 -19.13
C CYS A 82 21.67 12.55 -18.40
N GLY A 83 21.61 12.61 -17.07
CA GLY A 83 22.79 12.58 -16.20
C GLY A 83 23.46 13.92 -15.91
N GLU A 84 23.12 14.51 -14.77
CA GLU A 84 24.13 15.13 -13.90
C GLU A 84 24.03 14.40 -12.55
N THR A 85 25.06 13.62 -12.22
CA THR A 85 25.10 12.81 -11.00
C THR A 85 25.28 13.74 -9.81
N ILE A 86 24.20 14.06 -9.11
CA ILE A 86 24.27 14.72 -7.81
C ILE A 86 24.66 13.62 -6.81
N HIS A 87 25.94 13.60 -6.42
CA HIS A 87 26.40 12.77 -5.31
C HIS A 87 25.92 13.41 -4.00
N GLU A 88 24.71 13.06 -3.58
CA GLU A 88 24.27 13.32 -2.21
C GLU A 88 24.68 12.10 -1.37
N GLU A 89 25.42 12.33 -0.28
CA GLU A 89 25.77 11.29 0.67
C GLU A 89 24.48 10.70 1.23
N VAL A 90 24.13 9.49 0.78
CA VAL A 90 23.07 8.70 1.38
C VAL A 90 23.57 8.28 2.75
N ILE A 91 23.17 9.01 3.79
CA ILE A 91 23.37 8.62 5.17
C ILE A 91 22.53 7.36 5.38
N GLU A 92 23.15 6.19 5.23
CA GLU A 92 22.58 4.93 5.68
C GLU A 92 22.53 4.97 7.22
N ASN A 93 21.38 5.37 7.76
CA ASN A 93 21.14 5.27 9.19
C ASN A 93 21.03 3.78 9.57
N GLU A 94 22.13 3.21 10.03
CA GLU A 94 22.30 1.82 10.47
C GLU A 94 21.55 1.42 11.76
N SER A 95 20.35 1.95 12.03
CA SER A 95 19.52 1.41 13.11
C SER A 95 18.04 1.73 12.95
N GLU A 96 17.44 1.38 11.81
CA GLU A 96 15.97 1.40 11.73
C GLU A 96 15.41 0.19 12.49
N GLU A 97 15.10 0.41 13.76
CA GLU A 97 14.18 -0.45 14.52
C GLU A 97 12.95 -0.73 13.65
N TYR A 98 12.60 -2.00 13.46
CA TYR A 98 11.53 -2.40 12.56
C TYR A 98 10.21 -1.69 12.89
N VAL A 99 9.61 -1.07 11.86
CA VAL A 99 8.30 -0.42 11.95
C VAL A 99 7.36 -1.06 10.92
N THR A 100 6.26 -1.62 11.40
CA THR A 100 5.16 -2.16 10.57
C THR A 100 4.64 -1.11 9.59
N GLY A 101 4.55 -1.50 8.32
CA GLY A 101 4.10 -0.61 7.25
C GLY A 101 5.04 0.57 6.99
N SER A 102 6.33 0.45 7.33
CA SER A 102 7.38 1.44 7.00
C SER A 102 7.45 1.75 5.52
N THR A 103 7.15 0.77 4.67
CA THR A 103 7.15 0.91 3.21
C THR A 103 5.75 1.08 2.61
N GLY A 104 4.68 1.04 3.41
CA GLY A 104 3.30 1.16 2.96
C GLY A 104 2.31 0.63 4.00
N CYS A 105 1.31 1.42 4.37
CA CYS A 105 0.38 1.08 5.46
C CYS A 105 -1.08 1.42 5.15
N GLY A 106 -1.97 0.48 5.41
CA GLY A 106 -3.43 0.59 5.24
C GLY A 106 -4.21 0.33 6.54
N LEU A 107 -3.54 0.14 7.68
CA LEU A 107 -4.19 -0.30 8.91
C LEU A 107 -5.30 0.65 9.37
N CYS A 108 -5.09 1.97 9.31
CA CYS A 108 -6.11 2.96 9.66
C CYS A 108 -7.36 2.94 8.75
N ALA A 109 -7.30 2.26 7.60
CA ALA A 109 -8.38 2.20 6.62
C ALA A 109 -9.12 0.85 6.61
N LEU A 110 -8.69 -0.15 7.38
CA LEU A 110 -9.28 -1.50 7.30
C LEU A 110 -10.79 -1.51 7.57
N LYS A 111 -11.27 -0.68 8.51
CA LYS A 111 -12.71 -0.53 8.74
C LYS A 111 -13.45 -0.03 7.50
N GLU A 112 -12.90 0.97 6.80
CA GLU A 112 -13.51 1.50 5.58
C GLU A 112 -13.42 0.55 4.40
N LEU A 113 -12.33 -0.22 4.29
CA LEU A 113 -12.19 -1.28 3.30
C LEU A 113 -13.20 -2.40 3.55
N LYS A 114 -13.41 -2.79 4.81
CA LYS A 114 -14.44 -3.75 5.22
C LYS A 114 -15.83 -3.22 4.87
N ASP A 115 -16.16 -1.98 5.22
CA ASP A 115 -17.43 -1.33 4.86
C ASP A 115 -17.64 -1.24 3.35
N ALA A 116 -16.56 -1.10 2.57
CA ALA A 116 -16.60 -1.06 1.11
C ALA A 116 -16.87 -2.43 0.49
N GLY A 117 -16.73 -3.53 1.25
CA GLY A 117 -16.91 -4.90 0.78
C GLY A 117 -15.62 -5.56 0.28
N VAL A 118 -14.44 -5.06 0.67
CA VAL A 118 -13.17 -5.74 0.40
C VAL A 118 -13.13 -7.06 1.19
N THR A 119 -12.84 -8.15 0.49
CA THR A 119 -12.86 -9.51 1.04
C THR A 119 -11.49 -10.03 1.45
N HIS A 120 -10.43 -9.50 0.83
CA HIS A 120 -9.05 -9.99 0.98
C HIS A 120 -8.09 -8.82 1.17
N LEU A 121 -7.07 -9.04 2.00
CA LEU A 121 -6.02 -8.07 2.27
C LEU A 121 -4.67 -8.60 1.79
N LYS A 122 -3.93 -7.76 1.09
CA LYS A 122 -2.61 -8.08 0.55
C LYS A 122 -1.51 -7.50 1.43
N LEU A 123 -0.70 -8.37 1.99
CA LEU A 123 0.56 -8.07 2.68
C LEU A 123 1.72 -8.48 1.77
N VAL A 124 2.64 -7.57 1.47
CA VAL A 124 3.78 -7.86 0.60
C VAL A 124 5.01 -8.24 1.42
N GLY A 125 5.60 -9.41 1.15
CA GLY A 125 6.72 -9.95 1.93
C GLY A 125 7.96 -10.35 1.14
N ARG A 126 8.04 -10.04 -0.17
CA ARG A 126 9.19 -10.42 -0.99
C ARG A 126 10.46 -9.76 -0.46
N GLY A 127 11.45 -10.57 -0.10
CA GLY A 127 12.72 -10.07 0.45
C GLY A 127 12.62 -9.55 1.89
N ASN A 128 11.51 -9.80 2.59
CA ASN A 128 11.34 -9.38 3.98
C ASN A 128 11.76 -10.50 4.95
N HIS A 129 12.19 -10.13 6.15
CA HIS A 129 12.52 -11.09 7.20
C HIS A 129 11.26 -11.74 7.76
N THR A 130 11.32 -13.04 8.08
CA THR A 130 10.15 -13.80 8.58
C THR A 130 9.59 -13.21 9.86
N GLU A 131 10.46 -12.76 10.77
CA GLU A 131 10.07 -12.09 12.02
C GLU A 131 9.30 -10.78 11.79
N TYR A 132 9.68 -10.00 10.78
CA TYR A 132 8.97 -8.79 10.38
C TYR A 132 7.63 -9.12 9.74
N MET A 133 7.57 -10.16 8.91
CA MET A 133 6.31 -10.65 8.35
C MET A 133 5.36 -11.16 9.43
N GLU A 134 5.86 -11.84 10.45
CA GLU A 134 5.06 -12.27 11.59
C GLU A 134 4.50 -11.06 12.36
N ALA A 135 5.33 -10.05 12.63
CA ALA A 135 4.91 -8.83 13.30
C ALA A 135 3.84 -8.04 12.50
N ASP A 136 4.03 -7.91 11.18
CA ASP A 136 3.04 -7.32 10.26
C ASP A 136 1.69 -8.06 10.35
N ILE A 137 1.70 -9.39 10.30
CA ILE A 137 0.48 -10.22 10.40
C ILE A 137 -0.20 -10.01 11.75
N ARG A 138 0.54 -10.06 12.86
CA ARG A 138 -0.01 -9.88 14.21
C ARG A 138 -0.64 -8.49 14.38
N MET A 139 0.03 -7.44 13.90
CA MET A 139 -0.51 -6.08 13.94
C MET A 139 -1.74 -5.92 13.05
N MET A 140 -1.74 -6.50 11.86
CA MET A 140 -2.91 -6.50 10.97
C MET A 140 -4.10 -7.26 11.59
N GLN A 141 -3.86 -8.41 12.23
CA GLN A 141 -4.89 -9.15 12.97
C GLN A 141 -5.49 -8.31 14.10
N ARG A 142 -4.65 -7.62 14.88
CA ARG A 142 -5.14 -6.74 15.94
C ARG A 142 -5.93 -5.56 15.38
N ALA A 143 -5.48 -4.95 14.28
CA ALA A 143 -6.20 -3.88 13.61
C ALA A 143 -7.58 -4.35 13.08
N LEU A 144 -7.67 -5.58 12.55
CA LEU A 144 -8.95 -6.17 12.16
C LEU A 144 -9.89 -6.36 13.35
N ALA A 145 -9.39 -6.88 14.48
CA ALA A 145 -10.18 -7.00 15.71
C ALA A 145 -10.70 -5.63 16.18
N LEU A 146 -9.84 -4.60 16.17
CA LEU A 146 -10.24 -3.23 16.50
C LEU A 146 -11.34 -2.68 15.57
N ALA A 147 -11.30 -3.04 14.28
CA ALA A 147 -12.32 -2.62 13.31
C ALA A 147 -13.70 -3.22 13.62
N ASP A 148 -13.72 -4.40 14.25
CA ASP A 148 -14.92 -5.11 14.68
C ASP A 148 -15.42 -4.67 16.05
N GLU A 149 -14.51 -4.26 16.94
CA GLU A 149 -14.81 -3.74 18.28
C GLU A 149 -15.35 -2.30 18.28
N THR A 150 -15.16 -1.55 17.19
CA THR A 150 -15.51 -0.12 17.10
C THR A 150 -16.63 0.11 16.10
N GLU A 151 -17.55 1.04 16.39
CA GLU A 151 -18.58 1.46 15.43
C GLU A 151 -18.12 2.68 14.61
N ASP A 152 -17.52 3.66 15.28
CA ASP A 152 -17.08 4.91 14.66
C ASP A 152 -15.69 4.79 13.99
N ARG A 153 -15.54 5.45 12.84
CA ARG A 153 -14.28 5.48 12.07
C ARG A 153 -13.20 6.31 12.75
N GLY A 154 -13.59 7.41 13.39
CA GLY A 154 -12.66 8.26 14.14
C GLY A 154 -12.07 7.52 15.34
N GLU A 155 -12.93 6.84 16.10
CA GLU A 155 -12.53 5.99 17.21
C GLU A 155 -11.59 4.86 16.76
N TYR A 156 -11.95 4.13 15.69
CA TYR A 156 -11.10 3.10 15.11
C TYR A 156 -9.69 3.62 14.79
N ARG A 157 -9.61 4.72 14.03
CA ARG A 157 -8.32 5.33 13.63
C ARG A 157 -7.52 5.82 14.84
N ARG A 158 -8.19 6.25 15.90
CA ARG A 158 -7.53 6.66 17.15
C ARG A 158 -6.95 5.45 17.88
N ARG A 159 -7.74 4.39 18.10
CA ARG A 159 -7.29 3.14 18.74
C ARG A 159 -6.15 2.47 17.99
N VAL A 160 -6.21 2.39 16.66
CA VAL A 160 -5.09 1.87 15.85
C VAL A 160 -3.80 2.64 16.11
N ARG A 161 -3.86 3.98 16.16
CA ARG A 161 -2.66 4.82 16.36
C ARG A 161 -2.09 4.69 17.78
N GLU A 162 -2.97 4.66 18.78
CA GLU A 162 -2.57 4.57 20.19
C GLU A 162 -2.12 3.16 20.58
N GLU A 163 -2.87 2.12 20.18
CA GLU A 163 -2.63 0.73 20.62
C GLU A 163 -1.60 -0.01 19.77
N LEU A 164 -1.41 0.35 18.49
CA LEU A 164 -0.53 -0.42 17.60
C LEU A 164 0.78 0.29 17.30
N PHE A 165 0.76 1.61 17.16
CA PHE A 165 1.94 2.35 16.75
C PHE A 165 2.67 3.03 17.91
N PHE A 166 2.01 3.36 19.02
CA PHE A 166 2.63 4.03 20.19
C PHE A 166 3.54 5.22 19.79
N GLY A 167 3.14 6.01 18.79
CA GLY A 167 3.91 7.14 18.25
C GLY A 167 4.89 6.80 17.11
N LYS A 168 5.11 5.53 16.77
CA LYS A 168 6.02 5.07 15.70
C LYS A 168 5.34 4.93 14.33
N CYS A 169 4.42 5.83 13.96
CA CYS A 169 3.73 5.77 12.67
C CYS A 169 4.65 6.24 11.52
N SER A 170 4.80 5.43 10.46
CA SER A 170 5.62 5.76 9.28
C SER A 170 5.04 6.86 8.38
N ASN A 171 3.74 7.18 8.52
CA ASN A 171 2.98 8.08 7.66
C ASN A 171 2.96 7.71 6.15
N ARG A 172 3.36 6.48 5.80
CA ARG A 172 3.33 5.94 4.43
C ARG A 172 1.98 5.30 4.09
N CYS A 173 0.91 6.06 4.21
CA CYS A 173 -0.46 5.55 4.06
C CYS A 173 -0.87 5.30 2.59
N TYR A 174 -1.48 4.14 2.28
CA TYR A 174 -2.13 3.87 0.99
C TYR A 174 -3.36 4.75 0.75
N TYR A 175 -4.17 4.92 1.81
CA TYR A 175 -5.52 5.46 1.74
C TYR A 175 -5.61 6.76 2.57
N ARG A 176 -5.05 7.83 2.02
CA ARG A 176 -5.03 9.16 2.65
C ARG A 176 -6.39 9.83 2.61
#